data_AF-A0A2N3RPS9-F1
#
_entry.id   AF-A0A2N3RPS9-F1
#
_cell.length_a   1.000
_cell.length_b   1.000
_cell.length_c   1.000
_cell.angle_alpha   90.00
_cell.angle_beta   90.00
_cell.angle_gamma   90.00
#
_symmetry.space_group_name_H-M   'P 1'
#
loop_
_entity.id
_entity.type
_entity.pdbx_description
1 polymer ?
#
loop_
_entity_poly.entity_id
_entity_poly.type
_entity_poly.pdbx_seq_one_letter_code
_entity_poly.pdbx_strand_id
1 'polypeptide(L)'
;MNGRMAKVSPRAPLSGPAFIRLLARLSDAHIAQSNHALADRLSQWIDWTRAVAVSKALDGKLPDTDDLPEPRPLDAQACARVRSGLATSSVAELDALVVRMRAEARNAVVADAPAASPDYAPFRQHYLAMQRAMRTATGDLRGRLRDLLAVVSTDMARLAEVDAVMELTLSPREQSLLNTVPSLLGAHFERLRDAAPAHYPPADDDAAPRAVSDGWLEVFRKDMQSVLLAELDVRFHPIEGLLAALRTR
;
A
#
# COMPACT_ATOMS: atom_id res chain seq x y z
N MET A 1 -38.21 -30.48 -17.52
CA MET A 1 -37.65 -29.12 -17.30
C MET A 1 -36.23 -29.28 -16.74
N ASN A 2 -35.19 -29.14 -17.56
CA ASN A 2 -33.80 -29.26 -17.09
C ASN A 2 -33.23 -27.85 -16.87
N GLY A 3 -33.02 -27.49 -15.61
CA GLY A 3 -32.38 -26.24 -15.20
C GLY A 3 -30.90 -26.24 -15.58
N ARG A 4 -30.48 -25.29 -16.41
CA ARG A 4 -29.07 -24.98 -16.65
C ARG A 4 -28.47 -24.41 -15.37
N MET A 5 -27.63 -25.20 -14.68
CA MET A 5 -26.63 -24.65 -13.75
C MET A 5 -25.70 -23.73 -14.54
N ALA A 6 -25.75 -22.44 -14.28
CA ALA A 6 -24.75 -21.49 -14.72
C ALA A 6 -23.43 -21.85 -14.03
N LYS A 7 -22.50 -22.47 -14.78
CA LYS A 7 -21.12 -22.65 -14.34
C LYS A 7 -20.47 -21.27 -14.26
N VAL A 8 -20.14 -20.82 -13.06
CA VAL A 8 -19.30 -19.64 -12.86
C VAL A 8 -17.91 -19.99 -13.38
N SER A 9 -17.53 -19.38 -14.51
CA SER A 9 -16.21 -19.56 -15.11
C SER A 9 -15.13 -19.05 -14.15
N PRO A 10 -14.03 -19.81 -13.95
CA PRO A 10 -12.92 -19.36 -13.11
C PRO A 10 -12.26 -18.13 -13.73
N ARG A 11 -12.08 -17.07 -12.93
CA ARG A 11 -11.37 -15.84 -13.35
C ARG A 11 -9.91 -16.17 -13.66
N ALA A 12 -9.46 -15.85 -14.86
CA ALA A 12 -8.04 -15.95 -15.23
C ALA A 12 -7.18 -15.05 -14.32
N PRO A 13 -5.97 -15.48 -13.90
CA PRO A 13 -5.10 -14.67 -13.08
C PRO A 13 -4.72 -13.38 -13.83
N LEU A 14 -5.00 -12.24 -13.20
CA LEU A 14 -4.59 -10.94 -13.71
C LEU A 14 -3.05 -10.89 -13.73
N SER A 15 -2.44 -10.56 -14.87
CA SER A 15 -1.01 -10.26 -14.95
C SER A 15 -0.78 -8.81 -14.53
N GLY A 16 0.18 -8.56 -13.64
CA GLY A 16 0.51 -7.21 -13.15
C GLY A 16 1.09 -7.20 -11.74
N PRO A 17 1.61 -6.06 -11.23
CA PRO A 17 2.13 -5.92 -9.87
C PRO A 17 1.15 -6.45 -8.81
N ALA A 18 1.67 -7.06 -7.74
CA ALA A 18 0.85 -7.69 -6.70
C ALA A 18 -0.23 -6.75 -6.15
N PHE A 19 0.13 -5.47 -5.95
CA PHE A 19 -0.78 -4.43 -5.49
C PHE A 19 -1.99 -4.25 -6.42
N ILE A 20 -1.76 -4.13 -7.74
CA ILE A 20 -2.85 -3.97 -8.72
C ILE A 20 -3.79 -5.18 -8.72
N ARG A 21 -3.22 -6.39 -8.64
CA ARG A 21 -4.03 -7.62 -8.57
C ARG A 21 -4.88 -7.70 -7.29
N LEU A 22 -4.35 -7.23 -6.17
CA LEU A 22 -5.07 -7.16 -4.90
C LEU A 22 -6.20 -6.13 -4.97
N LEU A 23 -5.94 -4.91 -5.47
CA LEU A 23 -6.97 -3.89 -5.65
C LEU A 23 -8.09 -4.34 -6.61
N ALA A 24 -7.75 -5.05 -7.68
CA ALA A 24 -8.74 -5.64 -8.59
C ALA A 24 -9.66 -6.63 -7.87
N ARG A 25 -9.08 -7.48 -7.01
CA ARG A 25 -9.81 -8.47 -6.22
C ARG A 25 -10.73 -7.81 -5.20
N LEU A 26 -10.26 -6.74 -4.55
CA LEU A 26 -11.06 -5.94 -3.62
C LEU A 26 -12.22 -5.19 -4.28
N SER A 27 -12.22 -5.01 -5.60
CA SER A 27 -13.26 -4.24 -6.30
C SER A 27 -14.13 -5.09 -7.22
N ASP A 28 -13.87 -6.41 -7.28
CA ASP A 28 -14.42 -7.32 -8.31
C ASP A 28 -14.21 -6.83 -9.75
N ALA A 29 -13.33 -5.84 -9.95
CA ALA A 29 -13.17 -5.13 -11.20
C ALA A 29 -12.34 -5.96 -12.18
N HIS A 30 -12.78 -5.99 -13.43
CA HIS A 30 -11.95 -6.50 -14.51
C HIS A 30 -11.01 -5.38 -14.98
N ILE A 31 -9.73 -5.50 -14.64
CA ILE A 31 -8.71 -4.55 -15.10
C ILE A 31 -8.28 -4.97 -16.50
N ALA A 32 -8.64 -4.18 -17.51
CA ALA A 32 -8.06 -4.30 -18.83
C ALA A 32 -6.56 -3.99 -18.77
N GLN A 33 -5.74 -4.81 -19.43
CA GLN A 33 -4.31 -4.53 -19.55
C GLN A 33 -4.12 -3.18 -20.27
N SER A 34 -3.31 -2.31 -19.67
CA SER A 34 -2.95 -1.04 -20.30
C SER A 34 -1.98 -1.30 -21.46
N ASN A 35 -2.48 -1.23 -22.69
CA ASN A 35 -1.70 -1.33 -23.93
C ASN A 35 -1.13 0.01 -24.42
N HIS A 36 -1.19 1.06 -23.59
CA HIS A 36 -0.70 2.39 -23.96
C HIS A 36 0.81 2.50 -23.76
N ALA A 37 1.49 3.18 -24.69
CA ALA A 37 2.91 3.49 -24.54
C ALA A 37 3.14 4.33 -23.28
N LEU A 38 4.27 4.10 -22.60
CA LEU A 38 4.63 4.79 -21.37
C LEU A 38 4.66 6.32 -21.56
N ALA A 39 5.22 6.79 -22.69
CA ALA A 39 5.29 8.20 -23.03
C ALA A 39 3.89 8.85 -23.11
N ASP A 40 2.91 8.16 -23.69
CA ASP A 40 1.54 8.66 -23.79
C ASP A 40 0.84 8.75 -22.43
N ARG A 41 1.20 7.88 -21.49
CA ARG A 41 0.70 7.94 -20.11
C ARG A 41 1.36 9.06 -19.33
N LEU A 42 2.67 9.21 -19.46
CA LEU A 42 3.41 10.28 -18.80
C LEU A 42 2.98 11.66 -19.29
N SER A 43 2.70 11.83 -20.59
CA SER A 43 2.19 13.10 -21.14
C SER A 43 0.82 13.50 -20.59
N GLN A 44 0.00 12.53 -20.17
CA GLN A 44 -1.27 12.80 -19.49
C GLN A 44 -1.10 13.18 -18.01
N TRP A 45 0.05 12.84 -17.41
CA TRP A 45 0.30 13.02 -15.97
C TRP A 45 1.20 14.21 -15.67
N ILE A 46 2.03 14.61 -16.63
CA ILE A 46 3.00 15.68 -16.51
C ILE A 46 2.50 16.88 -17.30
N ASP A 47 2.05 17.93 -16.60
CA ASP A 47 1.70 19.20 -17.23
C ASP A 47 2.94 19.86 -17.88
N TRP A 48 2.71 20.82 -18.78
CA TRP A 48 3.79 21.51 -19.49
C TRP A 48 4.86 22.10 -18.55
N THR A 49 4.45 22.70 -17.43
CA THR A 49 5.37 23.31 -16.46
C THR A 49 6.28 22.26 -15.83
N ARG A 50 5.73 21.10 -15.46
CA ARG A 50 6.50 19.96 -14.94
C ARG A 50 7.36 19.31 -16.01
N ALA A 51 6.92 19.26 -17.27
CA ALA A 51 7.71 18.73 -18.37
C ALA A 51 8.99 19.55 -18.60
N VAL A 52 8.90 20.88 -18.48
CA VAL A 52 10.09 21.76 -18.51
C VAL A 52 11.03 21.47 -17.35
N ALA A 53 10.51 21.20 -16.15
CA ALA A 53 11.34 20.82 -15.00
C ALA A 53 12.07 19.49 -15.25
N VAL A 54 11.40 18.49 -15.82
CA VAL A 54 12.01 17.19 -16.17
C VAL A 54 13.10 17.36 -17.24
N SER A 55 12.84 18.15 -18.29
CA SER A 55 13.86 18.45 -19.31
C SER A 55 15.06 19.19 -18.73
N LYS A 56 14.86 20.15 -17.81
CA LYS A 56 15.95 20.80 -17.09
C LYS A 56 16.73 19.84 -16.20
N ALA A 57 16.07 18.87 -15.55
CA ALA A 57 16.76 17.86 -14.77
C ALA A 57 17.66 16.99 -15.64
N LEU A 58 17.22 16.65 -16.87
CA LEU A 58 17.97 15.84 -17.83
C LEU A 58 19.15 16.59 -18.47
N ASP A 59 18.94 17.82 -18.95
CA ASP A 59 19.93 18.52 -19.80
C ASP A 59 20.53 19.78 -19.15
N GLY A 60 19.98 20.23 -18.03
CA GLY A 60 20.36 21.51 -17.39
C GLY A 60 21.68 21.47 -16.64
N LYS A 61 22.15 22.63 -16.18
CA LYS A 61 23.34 22.71 -15.31
C LYS A 61 23.02 22.02 -13.96
N LEU A 62 23.91 21.14 -13.51
CA LEU A 62 23.81 20.52 -12.18
C LEU A 62 24.19 21.53 -11.09
N PRO A 63 23.60 21.40 -9.88
CA PRO A 63 24.04 22.18 -8.72
C PRO A 63 25.52 21.88 -8.41
N ASP A 64 26.25 22.91 -7.97
CA ASP A 64 27.65 22.76 -7.61
C ASP A 64 27.77 21.91 -6.34
N THR A 65 28.63 20.88 -6.36
CA THR A 65 28.72 19.87 -5.30
C THR A 65 29.41 20.38 -4.03
N ASP A 66 30.20 21.45 -4.13
CA ASP A 66 30.99 22.00 -3.02
C ASP A 66 30.12 22.64 -1.91
N ASP A 67 28.88 23.01 -2.24
CA ASP A 67 27.91 23.57 -1.29
C ASP A 67 26.96 22.51 -0.69
N LEU A 68 27.10 21.23 -1.08
CA LEU A 68 26.23 20.17 -0.58
C LEU A 68 26.64 19.73 0.84
N PRO A 69 25.67 19.52 1.76
CA PRO A 69 25.95 18.92 3.06
C PRO A 69 26.62 17.56 2.91
N GLU A 70 27.49 17.20 3.85
CA GLU A 70 28.11 15.86 3.87
C GLU A 70 27.02 14.78 3.86
N PRO A 71 27.01 13.88 2.86
CA PRO A 71 25.97 12.86 2.76
C PRO A 71 25.98 11.92 3.96
N ARG A 72 24.82 11.76 4.59
CA ARG A 72 24.69 10.81 5.70
C ARG A 72 24.78 9.38 5.16
N PRO A 73 25.68 8.53 5.67
CA PRO A 73 25.82 7.16 5.18
C PRO A 73 24.49 6.41 5.29
N LEU A 74 24.13 5.71 4.22
CA LEU A 74 22.94 4.89 4.11
C LEU A 74 23.26 3.72 3.19
N ASP A 75 23.16 2.50 3.72
CA ASP A 75 23.41 1.28 2.98
C ASP A 75 22.09 0.53 2.69
N ALA A 76 22.20 -0.48 1.84
CA ALA A 76 21.05 -1.33 1.50
C ALA A 76 20.46 -2.02 2.74
N GLN A 77 21.28 -2.35 3.74
CA GLN A 77 20.82 -3.01 4.96
C GLN A 77 19.98 -2.06 5.83
N ALA A 78 20.34 -0.78 5.91
CA ALA A 78 19.57 0.24 6.59
C ALA A 78 18.20 0.45 5.93
N CYS A 79 18.16 0.56 4.60
CA CYS A 79 16.89 0.62 3.86
C CYS A 79 16.03 -0.63 4.11
N ALA A 80 16.64 -1.82 4.11
CA ALA A 80 15.94 -3.07 4.39
C ALA A 80 15.41 -3.15 5.84
N ARG A 81 16.14 -2.61 6.82
CA ARG A 81 15.67 -2.49 8.21
C ARG A 81 14.45 -1.57 8.31
N VAL A 82 14.46 -0.41 7.65
CA VAL A 82 13.31 0.50 7.63
C VAL A 82 12.09 -0.17 6.98
N ARG A 83 12.26 -0.85 5.85
CA ARG A 83 11.18 -1.63 5.21
C ARG A 83 10.61 -2.68 6.15
N SER A 84 11.49 -3.47 6.77
CA SER A 84 11.08 -4.54 7.69
C SER A 84 10.37 -3.99 8.93
N GLY A 85 10.82 -2.85 9.45
CA GLY A 85 10.17 -2.14 10.55
C GLY A 85 8.75 -1.70 10.20
N LEU A 86 8.56 -1.06 9.04
CA LEU A 86 7.25 -0.65 8.55
C LEU A 86 6.31 -1.84 8.30
N ALA A 87 6.83 -2.92 7.69
CA ALA A 87 6.05 -4.14 7.48
C ALA A 87 5.62 -4.75 8.81
N THR A 88 6.55 -4.87 9.78
CA THR A 88 6.27 -5.44 11.10
C THR A 88 5.27 -4.60 11.88
N SER A 89 5.42 -3.27 11.89
CA SER A 89 4.48 -2.39 12.59
C SER A 89 3.09 -2.42 11.95
N SER A 90 3.00 -2.45 10.61
CA SER A 90 1.73 -2.61 9.90
C SER A 90 0.96 -3.83 10.36
N VAL A 91 1.63 -4.98 10.45
CA VAL A 91 1.01 -6.24 10.85
C VAL A 91 0.65 -6.21 12.34
N ALA A 92 1.60 -5.83 13.20
CA ALA A 92 1.42 -5.87 14.65
C ALA A 92 0.30 -4.91 15.12
N GLU A 93 0.23 -3.70 14.58
CA GLU A 93 -0.81 -2.73 14.94
C GLU A 93 -2.20 -3.17 14.47
N LEU A 94 -2.30 -3.76 13.27
CA LEU A 94 -3.55 -4.32 12.75
C LEU A 94 -4.02 -5.53 13.58
N ASP A 95 -3.09 -6.41 13.96
CA ASP A 95 -3.40 -7.56 14.82
C ASP A 95 -3.86 -7.10 16.20
N ALA A 96 -3.17 -6.12 16.79
CA ALA A 96 -3.55 -5.53 18.05
C ALA A 96 -4.94 -4.86 17.97
N LEU A 97 -5.27 -4.22 16.84
CA LEU A 97 -6.60 -3.66 16.62
C LEU A 97 -7.68 -4.75 16.64
N VAL A 98 -7.49 -5.83 15.90
CA VAL A 98 -8.46 -6.94 15.87
C VAL A 98 -8.58 -7.63 17.25
N VAL A 99 -7.46 -7.82 17.97
CA VAL A 99 -7.49 -8.39 19.32
C VAL A 99 -8.29 -7.50 20.29
N ARG A 100 -8.11 -6.17 20.24
CA ARG A 100 -8.89 -5.24 21.05
C ARG A 100 -10.38 -5.32 20.74
N MET A 101 -10.75 -5.28 19.45
CA MET A 101 -12.16 -5.41 19.04
C MET A 101 -12.80 -6.71 19.53
N ARG A 102 -12.07 -7.84 19.44
CA ARG A 102 -12.54 -9.13 19.96
C ARG A 102 -12.68 -9.14 21.49
N ALA A 103 -11.81 -8.44 22.21
CA ALA A 103 -11.94 -8.30 23.66
C ALA A 103 -13.16 -7.45 24.03
N GLU A 104 -13.39 -6.33 23.34
CA GLU A 104 -14.56 -5.47 23.53
C GLU A 104 -15.86 -6.22 23.24
N ALA A 105 -15.93 -6.98 22.14
CA ALA A 105 -17.10 -7.80 21.82
C ALA A 105 -17.38 -8.86 22.89
N ARG A 106 -16.35 -9.55 23.40
CA ARG A 106 -16.52 -10.52 24.50
C ARG A 106 -17.00 -9.87 25.79
N ASN A 107 -16.49 -8.69 26.13
CA ASN A 107 -16.91 -7.96 27.32
C ASN A 107 -18.37 -7.49 27.23
N ALA A 108 -18.83 -7.09 26.03
CA ALA A 108 -20.23 -6.74 25.81
C ALA A 108 -21.18 -7.92 26.04
N VAL A 109 -20.80 -9.13 25.58
CA VAL A 109 -21.57 -10.36 25.83
C VAL A 109 -21.65 -10.68 27.33
N VAL A 110 -20.54 -10.53 28.07
CA VAL A 110 -20.53 -10.75 29.53
C VAL A 110 -21.42 -9.74 30.26
N ALA A 111 -21.53 -8.51 29.74
CA ALA A 111 -22.34 -7.44 30.31
C ALA A 111 -23.83 -7.46 29.88
N ASP A 112 -24.28 -8.48 29.14
CA ASP A 112 -25.61 -8.55 28.53
C ASP A 112 -25.98 -7.30 27.71
N ALA A 113 -24.95 -6.68 27.11
CA ALA A 113 -25.10 -5.53 26.23
C ALA A 113 -25.34 -5.99 24.79
N PRO A 114 -26.10 -5.24 23.98
CA PRO A 114 -26.32 -5.59 22.58
C PRO A 114 -24.97 -5.67 21.84
N ALA A 115 -24.73 -6.80 21.16
CA ALA A 115 -23.52 -7.00 20.37
C ALA A 115 -23.51 -6.03 19.17
N ALA A 116 -22.69 -4.98 19.24
CA ALA A 116 -22.48 -4.07 18.13
C ALA A 116 -21.69 -4.76 17.01
N SER A 117 -22.12 -4.58 15.76
CA SER A 117 -21.34 -5.04 14.61
C SER A 117 -20.01 -4.29 14.53
N PRO A 118 -18.89 -4.96 14.17
CA PRO A 118 -17.60 -4.31 13.97
C PRO A 118 -17.69 -3.10 13.02
N ASP A 119 -17.14 -1.94 13.43
CA ASP A 119 -17.03 -0.73 12.61
C ASP A 119 -15.73 -0.74 11.78
N TYR A 120 -15.81 -0.20 10.55
CA TYR A 120 -14.67 -0.04 9.66
C TYR A 120 -13.76 1.16 10.03
N ALA A 121 -14.27 2.16 10.76
CA ALA A 121 -13.52 3.40 11.03
C ALA A 121 -12.12 3.20 11.64
N PRO A 122 -11.90 2.28 12.61
CA PRO A 122 -10.57 2.03 13.17
C PRO A 122 -9.58 1.45 12.13
N PHE A 123 -10.05 0.57 11.24
CA PHE A 123 -9.23 0.01 10.16
C PHE A 123 -8.84 1.11 9.15
N ARG A 124 -9.78 1.98 8.79
CA ARG A 124 -9.52 3.13 7.93
C ARG A 124 -8.45 4.05 8.53
N GLN A 125 -8.55 4.35 9.83
CA GLN A 125 -7.56 5.18 10.53
C GLN A 125 -6.17 4.54 10.56
N HIS A 126 -6.09 3.23 10.85
CA HIS A 126 -4.84 2.47 10.81
C HIS A 126 -4.20 2.52 9.41
N TYR A 127 -4.98 2.29 8.34
CA TYR A 127 -4.47 2.37 6.97
C TYR A 127 -3.89 3.76 6.65
N LEU A 128 -4.62 4.83 6.98
CA LEU A 128 -4.18 6.20 6.73
C LEU A 128 -2.95 6.59 7.57
N ALA A 129 -2.83 6.07 8.79
CA ALA A 129 -1.62 6.23 9.61
C ALA A 129 -0.43 5.56 8.92
N MET A 130 -0.63 4.33 8.42
CA MET A 130 0.42 3.59 7.75
C MET A 130 0.86 4.23 6.42
N GLN A 131 -0.07 4.71 5.59
CA GLN A 131 0.27 5.44 4.36
C GLN A 131 1.13 6.68 4.64
N ARG A 132 0.85 7.40 5.73
CA ARG A 132 1.65 8.55 6.14
C ARG A 132 3.03 8.13 6.60
N ALA A 133 3.13 7.09 7.43
CA ALA A 133 4.41 6.56 7.90
C ALA A 133 5.29 6.08 6.74
N MET A 134 4.72 5.29 5.82
CA MET A 134 5.40 4.82 4.62
C MET A 134 5.90 5.99 3.77
N ARG A 135 5.04 6.98 3.46
CA ARG A 135 5.42 8.15 2.66
C ARG A 135 6.57 8.94 3.27
N THR A 136 6.51 9.21 4.57
CA THR A 136 7.57 9.96 5.28
C THR A 136 8.89 9.19 5.23
N ALA A 137 8.85 7.89 5.55
CA ALA A 137 10.04 7.06 5.57
C ALA A 137 10.67 6.91 4.17
N THR A 138 9.86 6.70 3.14
CA THR A 138 10.37 6.53 1.77
C THR A 138 10.92 7.84 1.21
N GLY A 139 10.31 8.98 1.54
CA GLY A 139 10.83 10.30 1.16
C GLY A 139 12.19 10.61 1.80
N ASP A 140 12.36 10.31 3.10
CA ASP A 140 13.66 10.47 3.79
C ASP A 140 14.75 9.59 3.16
N LEU A 141 14.44 8.30 2.94
CA LEU A 141 15.39 7.38 2.32
C LEU A 141 15.79 7.83 0.92
N ARG A 142 14.83 8.26 0.08
CA ARG A 142 15.15 8.76 -1.27
C ARG A 142 15.98 10.02 -1.24
N GLY A 143 15.65 10.99 -0.39
CA GLY A 143 16.44 12.21 -0.22
C GLY A 143 17.91 11.89 0.11
N ARG A 144 18.13 11.04 1.11
CA ARG A 144 19.48 10.64 1.51
C ARG A 144 20.23 9.85 0.44
N LEU A 145 19.54 8.99 -0.32
CA LEU A 145 20.15 8.28 -1.45
C LEU A 145 20.51 9.24 -2.59
N ARG A 146 19.71 10.28 -2.83
CA ARG A 146 20.02 11.35 -3.79
C ARG A 146 21.25 12.15 -3.37
N ASP A 147 21.38 12.49 -2.08
CA ASP A 147 22.57 13.16 -1.55
C ASP A 147 23.84 12.30 -1.76
N LEU A 148 23.73 10.98 -1.52
CA LEU A 148 24.84 10.05 -1.77
C LEU A 148 25.18 9.93 -3.25
N LEU A 149 24.18 9.90 -4.14
CA LEU A 149 24.37 9.87 -5.58
C LEU A 149 25.05 11.14 -6.11
N ALA A 150 24.69 12.30 -5.59
CA ALA A 150 25.19 13.59 -6.04
C ALA A 150 26.73 13.74 -5.92
N VAL A 151 27.32 13.13 -4.90
CA VAL A 151 28.79 13.19 -4.68
C VAL A 151 29.57 12.07 -5.39
N VAL A 152 28.89 11.18 -6.12
CA VAL A 152 29.55 10.04 -6.76
C VAL A 152 30.24 10.42 -8.05
N SER A 153 29.49 11.03 -8.96
CA SER A 153 29.91 11.40 -10.31
C SER A 153 28.84 12.31 -10.91
N THR A 154 29.17 12.99 -12.01
CA THR A 154 28.23 13.84 -12.74
C THR A 154 26.98 13.09 -13.22
N ASP A 155 27.13 11.86 -13.69
CA ASP A 155 26.00 11.03 -14.15
C ASP A 155 25.08 10.59 -13.00
N MET A 156 25.65 10.32 -11.82
CA MET A 156 24.86 9.98 -10.64
C MET A 156 24.19 11.20 -10.02
N ALA A 157 24.83 12.37 -10.06
CA ALA A 157 24.20 13.64 -9.71
C ALA A 157 23.02 13.94 -10.65
N ARG A 158 23.17 13.66 -11.95
CA ARG A 158 22.07 13.75 -12.91
C ARG A 158 20.92 12.82 -12.56
N LEU A 159 21.21 11.57 -12.22
CA LEU A 159 20.20 10.61 -11.79
C LEU A 159 19.46 11.11 -10.53
N ALA A 160 20.18 11.69 -9.56
CA ALA A 160 19.59 12.26 -8.35
C ALA A 160 18.61 13.40 -8.65
N GLU A 161 18.96 14.32 -9.56
CA GLU A 161 18.09 15.41 -10.01
C GLU A 161 16.84 14.89 -10.72
N VAL A 162 17.01 13.91 -11.62
CA VAL A 162 15.88 13.29 -12.32
C VAL A 162 14.94 12.60 -11.33
N ASP A 163 15.47 11.84 -10.36
CA ASP A 163 14.66 11.21 -9.32
C ASP A 163 13.89 12.23 -8.47
N ALA A 164 14.54 13.33 -8.07
CA ALA A 164 13.92 14.40 -7.29
C ALA A 164 12.76 15.08 -8.04
N VAL A 165 12.97 15.42 -9.31
CA VAL A 165 11.93 16.05 -10.13
C VAL A 165 10.80 15.07 -10.44
N MET A 166 11.11 13.79 -10.70
CA MET A 166 10.10 12.76 -10.88
C MET A 166 9.27 12.53 -9.62
N GLU A 167 9.89 12.51 -8.44
CA GLU A 167 9.21 12.45 -7.15
C GLU A 167 8.24 13.63 -6.99
N LEU A 168 8.72 14.86 -7.16
CA LEU A 168 7.90 16.07 -7.05
C LEU A 168 6.75 16.08 -8.06
N THR A 169 7.01 15.58 -9.26
CA THR A 169 6.07 15.57 -10.38
C THR A 169 4.94 14.56 -10.15
N LEU A 170 5.26 13.34 -9.72
CA LEU A 170 4.31 12.23 -9.65
C LEU A 170 3.64 12.08 -8.27
N SER A 171 4.26 12.55 -7.19
CA SER A 171 3.76 12.39 -5.82
C SER A 171 2.30 12.84 -5.61
N PRO A 172 1.84 14.00 -6.13
CA PRO A 172 0.45 14.42 -5.94
C PRO A 172 -0.55 13.44 -6.55
N ARG A 173 -0.23 12.92 -7.74
CA ARG A 173 -1.07 11.94 -8.44
C ARG A 173 -1.04 10.60 -7.71
N GLU A 174 0.14 10.12 -7.33
CA GLU A 174 0.29 8.90 -6.54
C GLU A 174 -0.53 8.97 -5.25
N GLN A 175 -0.39 10.06 -4.49
CA GLN A 175 -1.16 10.27 -3.25
C GLN A 175 -2.67 10.29 -3.52
N SER A 176 -3.12 10.97 -4.57
CA SER A 176 -4.54 10.98 -4.95
C SER A 176 -5.08 9.58 -5.24
N LEU A 177 -4.33 8.78 -6.00
CA LEU A 177 -4.69 7.39 -6.31
C LEU A 177 -4.68 6.50 -5.05
N LEU A 178 -3.63 6.58 -4.23
CA LEU A 178 -3.51 5.76 -3.02
C LEU A 178 -4.54 6.12 -1.95
N ASN A 179 -5.04 7.36 -1.93
CA ASN A 179 -6.13 7.78 -1.05
C ASN A 179 -7.48 7.14 -1.41
N THR A 180 -7.61 6.48 -2.57
CA THR A 180 -8.82 5.73 -2.93
C THR A 180 -8.89 4.36 -2.27
N VAL A 181 -7.73 3.80 -1.87
CA VAL A 181 -7.61 2.43 -1.34
C VAL A 181 -8.42 2.22 -0.05
N PRO A 182 -8.41 3.14 0.94
CA PRO A 182 -9.26 2.99 2.12
C PRO A 182 -10.76 2.91 1.80
N SER A 183 -11.24 3.54 0.72
CA SER A 183 -12.63 3.44 0.31
C SER A 183 -12.93 2.06 -0.30
N LEU A 184 -12.01 1.51 -1.09
CA LEU A 184 -12.13 0.14 -1.64
C LEU A 184 -12.13 -0.91 -0.53
N LEU A 185 -11.26 -0.76 0.47
CA LEU A 185 -11.22 -1.61 1.65
C LEU A 185 -12.51 -1.51 2.46
N GLY A 186 -13.10 -0.32 2.58
CA GLY A 186 -14.40 -0.14 3.23
C GLY A 186 -15.52 -0.90 2.51
N ALA A 187 -15.62 -0.77 1.19
CA ALA A 187 -16.60 -1.54 0.42
C ALA A 187 -16.37 -3.06 0.54
N HIS A 188 -15.11 -3.50 0.62
CA HIS A 188 -14.77 -4.91 0.85
C HIS A 188 -15.16 -5.40 2.24
N PHE A 189 -14.91 -4.59 3.27
CA PHE A 189 -15.31 -4.87 4.64
C PHE A 189 -16.82 -5.11 4.74
N GLU A 190 -17.63 -4.21 4.18
CA GLU A 190 -19.09 -4.32 4.18
C GLU A 190 -19.55 -5.59 3.46
N ARG A 191 -18.99 -5.91 2.28
CA ARG A 191 -19.34 -7.15 1.56
C ARG A 191 -19.00 -8.42 2.34
N LEU A 192 -17.84 -8.46 3.01
CA LEU A 192 -17.47 -9.61 3.83
C LEU A 192 -18.37 -9.75 5.06
N ARG A 193 -18.76 -8.62 5.68
CA ARG A 193 -19.71 -8.60 6.79
C ARG A 193 -21.09 -9.10 6.35
N ASP A 194 -21.60 -8.61 5.23
CA ASP A 194 -22.94 -8.96 4.74
C ASP A 194 -23.02 -10.42 4.22
N ALA A 195 -21.90 -10.95 3.73
CA ALA A 195 -21.79 -12.36 3.32
C ALA A 195 -21.57 -13.33 4.49
N ALA A 196 -21.27 -12.82 5.69
CA ALA A 196 -21.12 -13.65 6.88
C ALA A 196 -22.48 -14.29 7.22
N PRO A 197 -22.57 -15.64 7.33
CA PRO A 197 -23.82 -16.27 7.72
C PRO A 197 -24.29 -15.72 9.06
N ALA A 198 -25.53 -15.25 9.14
CA ALA A 198 -26.23 -15.03 10.40
C ALA A 198 -26.54 -16.39 11.06
N HIS A 199 -25.51 -17.15 11.42
CA HIS A 199 -25.65 -18.43 12.10
C HIS A 199 -25.67 -18.19 13.61
N TYR A 200 -26.89 -18.05 14.14
CA TYR A 200 -27.17 -18.47 15.50
C TYR A 200 -27.69 -19.91 15.39
N PRO A 201 -26.85 -20.96 15.58
CA PRO A 201 -27.41 -22.30 15.73
C PRO A 201 -28.32 -22.29 16.98
N PRO A 202 -29.45 -23.03 16.98
CA PRO A 202 -30.24 -23.18 18.19
C PRO A 202 -29.33 -23.75 19.29
N ALA A 203 -29.44 -23.20 20.49
CA ALA A 203 -28.65 -23.62 21.64
C ALA A 203 -28.90 -25.10 21.92
N ASP A 204 -27.93 -25.96 21.61
CA ASP A 204 -27.78 -27.24 22.28
C ASP A 204 -26.91 -26.99 23.52
N ASP A 205 -27.47 -27.35 24.68
CA ASP A 205 -26.84 -27.29 25.99
C ASP A 205 -25.45 -27.96 25.99
N ASP A 206 -24.54 -27.39 26.78
CA ASP A 206 -23.20 -27.92 27.17
C ASP A 206 -21.97 -27.72 26.27
N ALA A 207 -21.99 -26.82 25.28
CA ALA A 207 -20.76 -26.30 24.70
C ALA A 207 -20.64 -24.79 24.86
N ALA A 208 -19.58 -24.33 25.53
CA ALA A 208 -19.23 -22.91 25.64
C ALA A 208 -19.41 -22.21 24.28
N PRO A 209 -20.06 -21.02 24.23
CA PRO A 209 -20.49 -20.41 22.99
C PRO A 209 -19.28 -20.22 22.06
N ARG A 210 -19.18 -21.08 21.04
CA ARG A 210 -18.20 -20.89 19.98
C ARG A 210 -18.63 -19.64 19.23
N ALA A 211 -17.83 -18.58 19.35
CA ALA A 211 -17.99 -17.34 18.60
C ALA A 211 -17.86 -17.61 17.09
N VAL A 212 -18.95 -18.01 16.44
CA VAL A 212 -19.02 -18.32 15.00
C VAL A 212 -19.05 -17.04 14.13
N SER A 213 -18.95 -15.83 14.69
CA SER A 213 -19.11 -14.57 13.93
C SER A 213 -17.84 -13.95 13.34
N ASP A 214 -16.64 -14.51 13.54
CA ASP A 214 -15.37 -13.77 13.31
C ASP A 214 -14.54 -14.22 12.10
N GLY A 215 -14.96 -15.27 11.39
CA GLY A 215 -14.20 -15.82 10.26
C GLY A 215 -14.02 -14.82 9.11
N TRP A 216 -15.04 -14.00 8.84
CA TRP A 216 -14.99 -12.96 7.81
C TRP A 216 -14.05 -11.81 8.18
N LEU A 217 -13.97 -11.44 9.47
CA LEU A 217 -13.08 -10.39 9.96
C LEU A 217 -11.61 -10.80 9.84
N GLU A 218 -11.33 -12.09 10.05
CA GLU A 218 -10.00 -12.66 9.84
C GLU A 218 -9.58 -12.66 8.36
N VAL A 219 -10.53 -12.90 7.44
CA VAL A 219 -10.29 -12.74 5.99
C VAL A 219 -10.00 -11.28 5.66
N PHE A 220 -10.83 -10.36 6.15
CA PHE A 220 -10.62 -8.93 5.95
C PHE A 220 -9.25 -8.46 6.45
N ARG A 221 -8.85 -8.89 7.66
CA ARG A 221 -7.54 -8.60 8.26
C ARG A 221 -6.40 -9.01 7.33
N LYS A 222 -6.43 -10.25 6.82
CA LYS A 222 -5.40 -10.78 5.90
C LYS A 222 -5.37 -10.05 4.57
N ASP A 223 -6.53 -9.69 4.03
CA ASP A 223 -6.62 -8.94 2.78
C ASP A 223 -6.03 -7.53 2.94
N MET A 224 -6.40 -6.83 4.02
CA MET A 224 -5.86 -5.51 4.35
C MET A 224 -4.34 -5.55 4.58
N GLN A 225 -3.84 -6.55 5.32
CA GLN A 225 -2.42 -6.78 5.50
C GLN A 225 -1.70 -6.98 4.15
N SER A 226 -2.26 -7.81 3.27
CA SER A 226 -1.68 -8.06 1.95
C SER A 226 -1.60 -6.78 1.10
N VAL A 227 -2.63 -5.94 1.19
CA VAL A 227 -2.70 -4.66 0.48
C VAL A 227 -1.66 -3.68 1.02
N LEU A 228 -1.52 -3.56 2.35
CA LEU A 228 -0.50 -2.70 2.98
C LEU A 228 0.92 -3.12 2.59
N LEU A 229 1.22 -4.41 2.64
CA LEU A 229 2.54 -4.93 2.27
C LEU A 229 2.83 -4.71 0.78
N ALA A 230 1.84 -4.93 -0.09
CA ALA A 230 2.00 -4.68 -1.51
C ALA A 230 2.11 -3.17 -1.84
N GLU A 231 1.46 -2.29 -1.09
CA GLU A 231 1.65 -0.84 -1.22
C GLU A 231 3.09 -0.45 -0.81
N LEU A 232 3.59 -1.02 0.30
CA LEU A 232 4.97 -0.81 0.76
C LEU A 232 5.98 -1.21 -0.30
N ASP A 233 5.80 -2.38 -0.93
CA ASP A 233 6.68 -2.87 -1.99
C ASP A 233 6.76 -1.88 -3.15
N VAL A 234 5.62 -1.38 -3.62
CA VAL A 234 5.56 -0.40 -4.71
C VAL A 234 6.29 0.89 -4.35
N ARG A 235 6.10 1.39 -3.12
CA ARG A 235 6.77 2.61 -2.64
C ARG A 235 8.29 2.45 -2.46
N PHE A 236 8.78 1.21 -2.35
CA PHE A 236 10.21 0.91 -2.25
C PHE A 236 10.92 0.75 -3.59
N HIS A 237 10.22 0.59 -4.72
CA HIS A 237 10.86 0.44 -6.02
C HIS A 237 11.84 1.58 -6.38
N PRO A 238 11.55 2.89 -6.14
CA PRO A 238 12.53 3.95 -6.41
C PRO A 238 13.80 3.82 -5.55
N ILE A 239 13.64 3.45 -4.28
CA ILE A 239 14.75 3.23 -3.34
C ILE A 239 15.65 2.09 -3.82
N GLU A 240 15.05 0.98 -4.28
CA GLU A 240 15.77 -0.14 -4.87
C GLU A 240 16.54 0.26 -6.13
N GLY A 241 15.94 1.11 -6.99
CA GLY A 241 16.60 1.65 -8.18
C GLY A 241 17.82 2.50 -7.85
N LEU A 242 17.71 3.44 -6.90
CA LEU A 242 18.84 4.28 -6.47
C LEU A 242 19.95 3.44 -5.80
N LEU A 243 19.58 2.46 -4.98
CA LEU A 243 20.53 1.51 -4.39
C LEU A 243 21.24 0.67 -5.46
N ALA A 244 20.54 0.25 -6.51
CA ALA A 244 21.14 -0.48 -7.62
C ALA A 244 22.17 0.37 -8.36
N ALA A 245 21.86 1.65 -8.63
CA ALA A 245 22.79 2.58 -9.26
C ALA A 245 24.07 2.80 -8.42
N LEU A 246 23.95 2.86 -7.09
CA LEU A 246 25.09 2.97 -6.18
C LEU A 246 25.95 1.70 -6.13
N ARG A 247 25.41 0.52 -6.46
CA ARG A 247 26.13 -0.76 -6.50
C ARG A 247 26.88 -1.00 -7.80
N THR A 248 26.43 -0.41 -8.90
CA THR A 248 27.10 -0.50 -10.22
C THR A 248 28.32 0.43 -10.34
N ARG A 249 28.81 0.93 -9.20
CA ARG A 249 30.08 1.67 -9.08
C ARG A 249 31.28 0.77 -9.35
#